data_AF-A0A953X6M7-F1
#
_entry.id   AF-A0A953X6M7-F1
#
_cell.length_a   1.000
_cell.length_b   1.000
_cell.length_c   1.000
_cell.angle_alpha   90.00
_cell.angle_beta   90.00
_cell.angle_gamma   90.00
#
_symmetry.space_group_name_H-M   'P 1'
#
loop_
_entity.id
_entity.type
_entity.pdbx_description
1 polymer ?
#
loop_
_entity_poly.entity_id
_entity_poly.type
_entity_poly.pdbx_seq_one_letter_code
_entity_poly.pdbx_strand_id
1 'polypeptide(L)'
;TVSAIRAKAESLGLTFVALPFSGAPTPEIVHQMQEILNGAPQPVLAYCRTGTRCITAWALTHAGQGAADEIVDAAADAGYDLSKIHHLL
;
A
#
# COMPACT_ATOMS: atom_id res chain seq x y z
N THR A 1 -16.43 -10.87 3.89
CA THR A 1 -16.73 -9.45 3.57
C THR A 1 -15.72 -8.56 4.24
N VAL A 2 -15.60 -7.28 3.85
CA VAL A 2 -14.74 -6.32 4.56
C VAL A 2 -15.15 -6.20 6.03
N SER A 3 -16.45 -6.24 6.34
CA SER A 3 -16.95 -6.24 7.72
C SER A 3 -16.46 -7.43 8.55
N ALA A 4 -16.45 -8.64 7.99
CA ALA A 4 -15.96 -9.83 8.69
C ALA A 4 -14.44 -9.78 8.94
N ILE A 5 -13.66 -9.27 7.97
CA ILE A 5 -12.21 -9.09 8.13
C ILE A 5 -11.92 -8.05 9.22
N ARG A 6 -12.62 -6.91 9.19
CA ARG A 6 -12.51 -5.86 10.21
C ARG A 6 -12.77 -6.41 11.60
N ALA A 7 -13.92 -7.04 11.81
CA ALA A 7 -14.29 -7.59 13.11
C ALA A 7 -13.26 -8.60 13.63
N LYS A 8 -12.71 -9.44 12.74
CA LYS A 8 -11.67 -10.40 13.13
C LYS A 8 -10.35 -9.70 13.49
N ALA A 9 -9.91 -8.72 12.70
CA ALA A 9 -8.69 -7.96 12.97
C ALA A 9 -8.79 -7.23 14.31
N GLU A 10 -9.90 -6.53 14.55
CA GLU A 10 -10.16 -5.81 15.81
C GLU A 10 -10.22 -6.76 17.01
N SER A 11 -10.82 -7.95 16.85
CA SER A 11 -10.82 -8.99 17.92
C SER A 11 -9.43 -9.52 18.28
N LEU A 12 -8.45 -9.34 17.39
CA LEU A 12 -7.05 -9.69 17.60
C LEU A 12 -6.22 -8.49 18.09
N GLY A 13 -6.85 -7.35 18.38
CA GLY A 13 -6.17 -6.14 18.84
C GLY A 13 -5.51 -5.32 17.72
N LEU A 14 -5.80 -5.62 16.44
CA LEU A 14 -5.28 -4.87 15.31
C LEU A 14 -6.18 -3.67 14.99
N THR A 15 -5.58 -2.51 14.70
CA THR A 15 -6.29 -1.40 14.07
C THR A 15 -6.61 -1.75 12.62
N PHE A 16 -7.87 -1.56 12.21
CA PHE A 16 -8.31 -1.81 10.84
C PHE A 16 -8.65 -0.50 10.13
N VAL A 17 -7.98 -0.22 9.02
CA VAL A 17 -8.27 0.94 8.15
C VAL A 17 -8.73 0.46 6.78
N ALA A 18 -9.81 1.06 6.26
CA ALA A 18 -10.32 0.77 4.93
C ALA A 18 -9.98 1.90 3.96
N LEU A 19 -9.17 1.60 2.95
CA LEU A 19 -8.86 2.50 1.83
C LEU A 19 -9.35 1.85 0.50
N PRO A 20 -10.66 1.92 0.19
CA PRO A 20 -11.20 1.27 -1.00
C PRO A 20 -10.93 2.07 -2.27
N PHE A 21 -10.27 1.45 -3.25
CA PHE A 21 -10.15 1.99 -4.62
C PHE A 21 -10.02 0.87 -5.66
N SER A 22 -10.19 1.25 -6.93
CA SER A 22 -10.15 0.38 -8.10
C SER A 22 -9.25 0.95 -9.19
N GLY A 23 -8.60 0.07 -9.95
CA GLY A 23 -7.62 0.50 -10.96
C GLY A 23 -6.32 1.01 -10.31
N ALA A 24 -5.66 1.94 -10.99
CA ALA A 24 -4.47 2.60 -10.49
C ALA A 24 -4.83 3.58 -9.34
N PRO A 25 -3.96 3.75 -8.33
CA PRO A 25 -4.19 4.73 -7.28
C PRO A 25 -4.15 6.15 -7.86
N THR A 26 -5.11 6.97 -7.44
CA THR A 26 -5.11 8.40 -7.74
C THR A 26 -4.19 9.15 -6.78
N PRO A 27 -3.79 10.40 -7.07
CA PRO A 27 -3.02 11.21 -6.13
C PRO A 27 -3.66 11.30 -4.73
N GLU A 28 -4.99 11.39 -4.66
CA GLU A 28 -5.74 11.36 -3.40
C GLU A 28 -5.54 10.04 -2.62
N ILE A 29 -5.60 8.89 -3.32
CA ILE A 29 -5.37 7.59 -2.68
C ILE A 29 -3.92 7.46 -2.19
N VAL A 30 -2.96 7.98 -2.95
CA VAL A 30 -1.54 7.99 -2.54
C VAL A 30 -1.37 8.85 -1.29
N HIS A 31 -1.99 10.03 -1.25
CA HIS A 31 -1.95 10.91 -0.07
C HIS A 31 -2.57 10.25 1.16
N GLN A 32 -3.79 9.70 1.04
CA GLN A 32 -4.46 8.98 2.14
C GLN A 32 -3.64 7.77 2.60
N MET A 33 -3.03 7.02 1.69
CA MET A 33 -2.12 5.91 2.02
C MET A 33 -0.93 6.41 2.85
N GLN A 34 -0.31 7.52 2.44
CA GLN A 34 0.81 8.11 3.16
C GLN A 34 0.43 8.55 4.57
N GLU A 35 -0.73 9.20 4.74
CA GLU A 35 -1.25 9.58 6.07
C GLU A 35 -1.48 8.36 6.96
N ILE A 36 -2.09 7.31 6.42
CA ILE A 36 -2.33 6.05 7.15
C ILE A 36 -1.00 5.43 7.59
N LEU A 37 0.00 5.34 6.71
CA LEU A 37 1.30 4.75 7.02
C LEU A 37 2.05 5.55 8.09
N ASN A 38 2.01 6.88 8.01
CA ASN A 38 2.66 7.76 8.98
C ASN A 38 1.98 7.76 10.36
N GLY A 39 0.65 7.57 10.39
CA GLY A 39 -0.12 7.54 11.63
C GLY A 39 -0.24 6.16 12.27
N ALA A 40 0.11 5.08 11.56
CA ALA A 40 -0.08 3.72 12.03
C ALA A 40 1.11 3.21 12.87
N PRO A 41 0.85 2.44 13.94
CA PRO A 41 1.90 1.68 14.61
C PRO A 41 2.48 0.65 13.64
N GLN A 42 3.80 0.54 13.61
CA GLN A 42 4.50 -0.43 12.77
C GLN A 42 4.60 -1.79 13.47
N PRO A 43 4.55 -2.92 12.73
CA PRO A 43 4.44 -3.02 11.27
C PRO A 43 3.01 -2.92 10.74
N VAL A 44 2.85 -2.42 9.50
CA VAL A 44 1.56 -2.35 8.78
C VAL A 44 1.41 -3.50 7.77
N LEU A 45 0.23 -4.15 7.77
CA LEU A 45 -0.17 -5.09 6.72
C LEU A 45 -1.23 -4.46 5.81
N ALA A 46 -0.88 -4.25 4.54
CA ALA A 46 -1.81 -3.81 3.50
C ALA A 46 -2.26 -4.98 2.62
N TYR A 47 -3.55 -5.05 2.28
CA TYR A 47 -4.09 -6.14 1.45
C TYR A 47 -5.12 -5.66 0.43
N CYS A 48 -5.17 -6.37 -0.71
CA CYS A 48 -6.28 -6.27 -1.66
C CYS A 48 -6.64 -7.69 -2.15
N ARG A 49 -7.01 -7.86 -3.43
CA ARG A 49 -7.28 -9.19 -4.01
C ARG A 49 -5.99 -9.97 -4.30
N THR A 50 -4.98 -9.30 -4.84
CA THR A 50 -3.71 -9.90 -5.29
C THR A 50 -2.50 -9.15 -4.76
N GLY A 51 -2.68 -8.21 -3.83
CA GLY A 51 -1.63 -7.33 -3.31
C GLY A 51 -1.18 -6.19 -4.24
N THR A 52 -1.32 -6.32 -5.56
CA THR A 52 -0.84 -5.34 -6.56
C THR A 52 -1.27 -3.90 -6.29
N ARG A 53 -2.54 -3.66 -5.94
CA ARG A 53 -3.01 -2.28 -5.65
C ARG A 53 -2.31 -1.66 -4.45
N CYS A 54 -2.08 -2.46 -3.40
CA CYS A 54 -1.47 -1.98 -2.17
C CYS A 54 0.01 -1.66 -2.38
N ILE A 55 0.76 -2.54 -3.04
CA ILE A 55 2.18 -2.31 -3.29
C ILE A 55 2.39 -1.13 -4.27
N THR A 56 1.53 -0.98 -5.29
CA THR A 56 1.59 0.18 -6.20
C THR A 56 1.29 1.49 -5.46
N ALA A 57 0.26 1.53 -4.60
CA ALA A 57 -0.06 2.73 -3.82
C ALA A 57 1.06 3.06 -2.82
N TRP A 58 1.63 2.07 -2.13
CA TRP A 58 2.79 2.22 -1.25
C TRP A 58 4.03 2.73 -1.98
N ALA A 59 4.35 2.18 -3.15
CA ALA A 59 5.51 2.63 -3.93
C ALA A 59 5.38 4.12 -4.29
N LEU A 60 4.19 4.54 -4.73
CA LEU A 60 3.92 5.93 -5.10
C LEU A 60 3.92 6.91 -3.92
N THR A 61 3.81 6.46 -2.66
CA THR A 61 4.02 7.38 -1.52
C THR A 61 5.48 7.82 -1.37
N HIS A 62 6.40 7.14 -2.05
CA HIS A 62 7.84 7.43 -2.05
C HIS A 62 8.31 8.13 -3.33
N ALA A 63 7.39 8.44 -4.25
CA ALA A 63 7.70 9.06 -5.53
C ALA A 63 8.43 10.40 -5.35
N GLY A 64 9.44 10.65 -6.18
CA GLY A 64 10.25 11.88 -6.17
C GLY A 64 11.27 11.96 -5.04
N GLN A 65 11.44 10.91 -4.24
CA GLN A 65 12.40 10.87 -3.13
C GLN A 65 13.78 10.29 -3.53
N GLY A 66 13.97 9.95 -4.81
CA GLY A 66 15.26 9.48 -5.34
C GLY A 66 15.59 8.01 -5.05
N ALA A 67 14.58 7.20 -4.73
CA ALA A 67 14.74 5.78 -4.36
C ALA A 67 14.02 4.82 -5.34
N ALA A 68 13.77 5.24 -6.58
CA ALA A 68 12.96 4.49 -7.54
C ALA A 68 13.46 3.04 -7.75
N ASP A 69 14.77 2.85 -7.91
CA ASP A 69 15.38 1.52 -8.07
C ASP A 69 15.17 0.66 -6.82
N GLU A 70 15.45 1.20 -5.63
CA GLU A 70 15.28 0.51 -4.36
C GLU A 70 13.82 0.10 -4.11
N ILE A 71 12.86 0.95 -4.48
CA ILE A 71 11.42 0.66 -4.37
C ILE A 71 11.02 -0.47 -5.31
N VAL A 72 11.53 -0.48 -6.54
CA VAL A 72 11.25 -1.56 -7.52
C VAL A 72 11.87 -2.87 -7.04
N ASP A 73 13.09 -2.86 -6.52
CA ASP A 73 13.75 -4.04 -5.97
C ASP A 73 13.00 -4.59 -4.75
N ALA A 74 12.61 -3.72 -3.80
CA ALA A 74 11.82 -4.13 -2.64
C ALA A 74 10.45 -4.71 -3.04
N ALA A 75 9.82 -4.17 -4.09
CA ALA A 75 8.59 -4.74 -4.62
C ALA A 75 8.82 -6.11 -5.27
N ALA A 76 9.93 -6.29 -5.99
CA ALA A 76 10.31 -7.54 -6.61
C ALA A 76 10.58 -8.64 -5.57
N ASP A 77 11.26 -8.31 -4.47
CA ASP A 77 11.47 -9.20 -3.31
C ASP A 77 10.14 -9.64 -2.67
N ALA A 78 9.14 -8.76 -2.70
CA ALA A 78 7.78 -9.07 -2.27
C ALA A 78 6.94 -9.81 -3.33
N GLY A 79 7.50 -10.11 -4.51
CA GLY A 79 6.86 -10.86 -5.58
C GLY A 79 6.04 -10.00 -6.57
N TYR A 80 6.32 -8.70 -6.67
CA TYR A 80 5.60 -7.76 -7.53
C TYR A 80 6.51 -7.06 -8.54
N ASP A 81 6.12 -7.06 -9.81
CA ASP A 81 6.79 -6.28 -10.86
C ASP A 81 6.21 -4.87 -10.95
N LEU A 82 7.00 -3.88 -10.54
CA LEU A 82 6.68 -2.45 -10.65
C LEU A 82 7.51 -1.71 -11.72
N SER A 83 8.26 -2.43 -12.56
CA SER A 83 9.11 -1.83 -13.61
C SER A 83 8.34 -0.85 -14.52
N LYS A 84 7.06 -1.14 -14.79
CA LYS A 84 6.20 -0.30 -15.64
C LYS A 84 5.89 1.08 -15.06
N ILE A 85 6.01 1.25 -13.74
CA ILE A 85 5.76 2.52 -13.06
C ILE A 85 7.03 3.18 -12.55
N HIS A 86 8.22 2.63 -12.83
CA HIS A 86 9.51 3.19 -12.38
C HIS A 86 9.64 4.67 -12.71
N HIS A 87 9.22 5.09 -13.91
CA HIS A 87 9.22 6.49 -14.34
C HIS A 87 8.30 7.44 -13.53
N LEU A 88 7.46 6.91 -12.64
CA LEU A 88 6.58 7.66 -11.73
C LEU A 88 7.12 7.70 -10.29
N LEU A 89 8.19 6.96 -9.98
CA LEU A 89 8.83 6.86 -8.67
C LEU A 89 10.02 7.83 -8.59
#